data_AF-A0A9P4UM04-F1
#
_entry.id   AF-A0A9P4UM04-F1
#
_cell.length_a   1.000
_cell.length_b   1.000
_cell.length_c   1.000
_cell.angle_alpha   90.00
_cell.angle_beta   90.00
_cell.angle_gamma   90.00
#
_symmetry.space_group_name_H-M   'P 1'
#
loop_
_entity.id
_entity.type
_entity.pdbx_description
1 polymer ?
#
loop_
_entity_poly.entity_id
_entity_poly.type
_entity_poly.pdbx_seq_one_letter_code
_entity_poly.pdbx_strand_id
1 'polypeptide(L)'
;MAQGRVRPAFQLRGLDRHQIDLGHEMFLTFRLHGVLAALEVHRPSFMCSQKWMNVPWEQQPKSMYDQLVDIITLAPGILETADYIGSLPAHAVPQILLLIIERLVEFDAKLVSFHDDLVAKFEEPLYYEIGPDLPSVLEIDELNNGIDAPSSCDGYLPHPLKFANLEWAIEAMAFCGLMEAYTAFSQLGGLYFLESKFDPDTVKQMASGTRWLMMARRVCQSVDFCTSTSALQTGLGSMRISAPLSIIIDVMKRAGLASGELEWALRARAKIGKRWLRILST
;
A
#
# COMPACT_ATOMS: atom_id res chain seq x y z
N MET A 1 -33.21 -12.25 14.10
CA MET A 1 -32.15 -13.20 14.52
C MET A 1 -30.90 -12.38 14.78
N ALA A 2 -30.41 -12.36 16.02
CA ALA A 2 -29.34 -11.48 16.47
C ALA A 2 -27.96 -12.04 16.05
N GLN A 3 -27.31 -11.41 15.06
CA GLN A 3 -25.89 -11.60 14.82
C GLN A 3 -25.11 -10.89 15.93
N GLY A 4 -24.77 -11.63 16.98
CA GLY A 4 -23.83 -11.19 17.99
C GLY A 4 -22.48 -10.93 17.33
N ARG A 5 -22.17 -9.66 17.04
CA ARG A 5 -20.82 -9.23 16.64
C ARG A 5 -19.89 -9.52 17.81
N VAL A 6 -19.16 -10.63 17.74
CA VAL A 6 -18.02 -10.90 18.60
C VAL A 6 -17.07 -9.72 18.41
N ARG A 7 -17.02 -8.83 19.42
CA ARG A 7 -16.03 -7.75 19.42
C ARG A 7 -14.67 -8.41 19.52
N PRO A 8 -13.71 -8.09 18.63
CA PRO A 8 -12.36 -8.63 18.73
C PRO A 8 -11.83 -8.42 20.16
N ALA A 9 -11.11 -9.40 20.71
CA ALA A 9 -10.57 -9.32 22.07
C ALA A 9 -9.80 -8.00 22.33
N PHE A 10 -9.19 -7.48 21.26
CA PHE A 10 -8.54 -6.18 21.18
C PHE A 10 -9.47 -5.00 21.53
N GLN A 11 -10.68 -4.97 20.96
CA GLN A 11 -11.67 -3.94 21.22
C GLN A 11 -12.27 -4.05 22.64
N LEU A 12 -12.33 -5.27 23.19
CA LEU A 12 -12.86 -5.53 24.53
C LEU A 12 -11.92 -5.06 25.66
N ARG A 13 -10.61 -4.97 25.39
CA ARG A 13 -9.61 -4.54 26.38
C ARG A 13 -9.69 -3.04 26.73
N GLY A 14 -10.29 -2.24 25.84
CA GLY A 14 -10.46 -0.79 26.00
C GLY A 14 -9.25 0.03 25.52
N LEU A 15 -9.52 1.22 24.99
CA LEU A 15 -8.52 2.12 24.39
C LEU A 15 -7.40 2.50 25.37
N ASP A 16 -7.77 2.79 26.62
CA ASP A 16 -6.85 3.30 27.65
C ASP A 16 -5.76 2.28 28.02
N ARG A 17 -6.03 0.99 27.80
CA ARG A 17 -5.08 -0.10 28.09
C ARG A 17 -4.03 -0.29 27.00
N HIS A 18 -4.08 0.49 25.92
CA HIS A 18 -3.13 0.44 24.79
C HIS A 18 -2.21 1.66 24.72
N GLN A 19 -2.19 2.49 25.77
CA GLN A 19 -1.38 3.70 25.79
C GLN A 19 0.06 3.48 26.29
N ILE A 20 0.31 2.40 27.04
CA ILE A 20 1.59 2.16 27.72
C ILE A 20 2.04 0.69 27.64
N ASP A 21 3.35 0.50 27.79
CA ASP A 21 4.05 -0.77 27.95
C ASP A 21 3.61 -1.85 26.94
N LEU A 22 3.44 -3.09 27.42
CA LEU A 22 3.01 -4.25 26.64
C LEU A 22 1.67 -4.04 25.94
N GLY A 23 0.78 -3.22 26.51
CA GLY A 23 -0.51 -2.90 25.90
C GLY A 23 -0.35 -2.11 24.60
N HIS A 24 0.61 -1.18 24.57
CA HIS A 24 0.98 -0.40 23.40
C HIS A 24 1.71 -1.27 22.36
N GLU A 25 2.70 -2.07 22.78
CA GLU A 25 3.42 -2.98 21.88
C GLU A 25 2.49 -4.00 21.18
N MET A 26 1.53 -4.55 21.92
CA MET A 26 0.49 -5.40 21.33
C MET A 26 -0.35 -4.63 20.32
N PHE A 27 -0.68 -3.36 20.58
CA PHE A 27 -1.38 -2.52 19.62
C PHE A 27 -0.60 -2.36 18.32
N LEU A 28 0.67 -1.96 18.38
CA LEU A 28 1.50 -1.75 17.19
C LEU A 28 1.62 -3.02 16.35
N THR A 29 1.79 -4.17 17.01
CA THR A 29 1.92 -5.48 16.35
C THR A 29 0.70 -5.82 15.48
N PHE A 30 -0.52 -5.59 15.98
CA PHE A 30 -1.76 -5.98 15.28
C PHE A 30 -2.40 -4.86 14.48
N ARG A 31 -1.95 -3.60 14.66
CA ARG A 31 -2.56 -2.44 14.03
C ARG A 31 -2.57 -2.52 12.51
N LEU A 32 -1.39 -2.73 11.90
CA LEU A 32 -1.32 -2.84 10.45
C LEU A 32 -2.17 -4.00 9.94
N HIS A 33 -2.17 -5.15 10.64
CA HIS A 33 -2.98 -6.31 10.26
C HIS A 33 -4.48 -5.98 10.20
N GLY A 34 -5.00 -5.28 11.22
CA GLY A 34 -6.42 -4.91 11.22
C GLY A 34 -6.77 -3.86 10.17
N VAL A 35 -5.82 -2.99 9.79
CA VAL A 35 -5.99 -2.04 8.69
C VAL A 35 -5.93 -2.75 7.33
N LEU A 36 -4.98 -3.66 7.12
CA LEU A 36 -4.87 -4.46 5.89
C LEU A 36 -6.07 -5.40 5.71
N ALA A 37 -6.57 -5.99 6.79
CA ALA A 37 -7.80 -6.79 6.75
C ALA A 37 -9.01 -5.93 6.36
N ALA A 38 -9.11 -4.71 6.88
CA ALA A 38 -10.16 -3.75 6.51
C ALA A 38 -10.08 -3.34 5.03
N LEU A 39 -8.85 -3.19 4.51
CA LEU A 39 -8.59 -2.98 3.09
C LEU A 39 -9.05 -4.17 2.26
N GLU A 40 -8.72 -5.40 2.64
CA GLU A 40 -9.08 -6.62 1.89
C GLU A 40 -10.60 -6.79 1.76
N VAL A 41 -11.36 -6.49 2.83
CA VAL A 41 -12.83 -6.59 2.81
C VAL A 41 -13.53 -5.32 2.35
N HIS A 42 -12.78 -4.28 1.95
CA HIS A 42 -13.32 -2.97 1.57
C HIS A 42 -14.28 -2.37 2.62
N ARG A 43 -14.01 -2.54 3.92
CA ARG A 43 -14.87 -2.02 5.00
C ARG A 43 -14.04 -1.44 6.14
N PRO A 44 -14.26 -0.17 6.55
CA PRO A 44 -13.58 0.41 7.70
C PRO A 44 -13.77 -0.43 8.97
N SER A 45 -12.67 -0.74 9.64
CA SER A 45 -12.72 -1.39 10.95
C SER A 45 -12.71 -0.36 12.08
N PHE A 46 -12.87 -0.82 13.32
CA PHE A 46 -12.74 0.08 14.49
C PHE A 46 -11.37 0.76 14.55
N MET A 47 -10.32 0.15 13.97
CA MET A 47 -8.96 0.71 13.91
C MET A 47 -8.87 1.96 13.01
N CYS A 48 -9.80 2.13 12.07
CA CYS A 48 -9.88 3.31 11.20
C CYS A 48 -10.58 4.50 11.88
N SER A 49 -11.07 4.35 13.11
CA SER A 49 -11.77 5.43 13.80
C SER A 49 -10.82 6.41 14.48
N GLN A 50 -11.23 7.68 14.55
CA GLN A 50 -10.43 8.76 15.15
C GLN A 50 -9.98 8.45 16.59
N LYS A 51 -10.79 7.72 17.35
CA LYS A 51 -10.43 7.30 18.72
C LYS A 51 -9.23 6.35 18.71
N TRP A 52 -9.25 5.33 17.85
CA TRP A 52 -8.17 4.35 17.73
C TRP A 52 -6.92 4.89 17.04
N MET A 53 -7.04 5.99 16.29
CA MET A 53 -5.90 6.69 15.70
C MET A 53 -5.21 7.67 16.67
N ASN A 54 -5.84 8.07 17.78
CA ASN A 54 -5.27 9.10 18.67
C ASN A 54 -5.03 8.61 20.10
N VAL A 55 -6.01 7.94 20.71
CA VAL A 55 -5.95 7.59 22.14
C VAL A 55 -4.73 6.71 22.47
N PRO A 56 -4.36 5.67 21.68
CA PRO A 56 -3.15 4.88 21.96
C PRO A 56 -1.84 5.68 21.92
N TRP A 57 -1.86 6.90 21.38
CA TRP A 57 -0.70 7.78 21.18
C TRP A 57 -0.69 8.99 22.12
N GLU A 58 -1.58 9.04 23.12
CA GLU A 58 -1.62 10.16 24.08
C GLU A 58 -0.34 10.25 24.94
N GLN A 59 0.32 9.10 25.18
CA GLN A 59 1.52 9.01 26.02
C GLN A 59 2.82 8.85 25.21
N GLN A 60 2.72 8.57 23.90
CA GLN A 60 3.87 8.27 23.05
C GLN A 60 3.68 8.87 21.65
N PRO A 61 4.70 9.50 21.06
CA PRO A 61 4.58 10.06 19.71
C PRO A 61 4.50 8.96 18.65
N LYS A 62 3.73 9.22 17.58
CA LYS A 62 3.65 8.35 16.41
C LYS A 62 4.97 8.32 15.65
N SER A 63 5.44 7.13 15.30
CA SER A 63 6.54 6.99 14.34
C SER A 63 6.09 7.33 12.91
N MET A 64 7.04 7.49 11.97
CA MET A 64 6.71 7.65 10.55
C MET A 64 5.88 6.49 10.01
N TYR A 65 6.13 5.27 10.52
CA TYR A 65 5.33 4.11 10.17
C TYR A 65 3.88 4.26 10.59
N ASP A 66 3.66 4.74 11.81
CA ASP A 66 2.32 4.89 12.37
C ASP A 66 1.51 5.97 11.66
N GLN A 67 2.20 7.00 11.15
CA GLN A 67 1.62 8.04 10.30
C GLN A 67 1.24 7.49 8.92
N LEU A 68 2.08 6.66 8.30
CA LEU A 68 1.72 5.97 7.07
C LEU A 68 0.50 5.06 7.28
N VAL A 69 0.46 4.30 8.38
CA VAL A 69 -0.69 3.45 8.73
C VAL A 69 -1.95 4.29 8.96
N ASP A 70 -1.85 5.48 9.57
CA ASP A 70 -2.97 6.43 9.69
C ASP A 70 -3.52 6.82 8.31
N ILE A 71 -2.64 7.15 7.36
CA ILE A 71 -3.08 7.49 6.00
C ILE A 71 -3.83 6.30 5.39
N ILE A 72 -3.27 5.10 5.46
CA ILE A 72 -3.87 3.87 4.90
C ILE A 72 -5.28 3.62 5.48
N THR A 73 -5.56 4.01 6.72
CA THR A 73 -6.89 3.81 7.33
C THR A 73 -8.04 4.54 6.61
N LEU A 74 -7.73 5.53 5.77
CA LEU A 74 -8.70 6.25 4.96
C LEU A 74 -9.22 5.42 3.77
N ALA A 75 -8.37 4.56 3.22
CA ALA A 75 -8.65 3.83 1.98
C ALA A 75 -9.83 2.83 2.07
N PRO A 76 -10.03 2.05 3.16
CA PRO A 76 -11.19 1.18 3.28
C PRO A 76 -12.54 1.88 3.09
N GLY A 77 -12.67 3.13 3.54
CA GLY A 77 -13.91 3.90 3.38
C GLY A 77 -14.12 4.43 1.97
N ILE A 78 -13.05 4.61 1.20
CA ILE A 78 -13.13 4.96 -0.23
C ILE A 78 -13.57 3.73 -1.02
N LEU A 79 -12.92 2.58 -0.75
CA LEU A 79 -13.26 1.30 -1.36
C LEU A 79 -14.70 0.87 -1.06
N GLU A 80 -15.15 1.02 0.18
CA GLU A 80 -16.55 0.80 0.56
C GLU A 80 -17.51 1.63 -0.28
N THR A 81 -17.18 2.90 -0.54
CA THR A 81 -18.01 3.78 -1.37
C THR A 81 -18.05 3.30 -2.82
N ALA A 82 -16.91 2.84 -3.35
CA ALA A 82 -16.79 2.31 -4.70
C ALA A 82 -17.59 1.02 -4.92
N ASP A 83 -17.66 0.13 -3.93
CA ASP A 83 -18.42 -1.13 -4.02
C ASP A 83 -19.91 -0.92 -4.31
N TYR A 84 -20.48 0.20 -3.87
CA TYR A 84 -21.90 0.47 -4.05
C TYR A 84 -22.25 0.97 -5.45
N ILE A 85 -21.28 1.44 -6.26
CA ILE A 85 -21.54 2.07 -7.57
C ILE A 85 -22.44 1.21 -8.45
N GLY A 86 -22.15 -0.10 -8.55
CA GLY A 86 -22.91 -1.01 -9.41
C GLY A 86 -24.37 -1.24 -8.99
N SER A 87 -24.73 -0.85 -7.76
CA SER A 87 -26.09 -0.96 -7.22
C SER A 87 -26.90 0.34 -7.27
N LEU A 88 -26.26 1.45 -7.65
CA LEU A 88 -26.88 2.77 -7.65
C LEU A 88 -27.70 3.01 -8.92
N PRO A 89 -28.75 3.86 -8.86
CA PRO A 89 -29.41 4.33 -10.05
C PRO A 89 -28.45 5.20 -10.88
N ALA A 90 -28.56 5.13 -12.22
CA ALA A 90 -27.63 5.78 -13.15
C ALA A 90 -27.41 7.29 -12.90
N HIS A 91 -28.44 8.01 -12.45
CA HIS A 91 -28.34 9.44 -12.16
C HIS A 91 -27.51 9.77 -10.90
N ALA A 92 -27.33 8.81 -9.98
CA ALA A 92 -26.55 8.99 -8.75
C ALA A 92 -25.06 8.67 -8.97
N VAL A 93 -24.73 7.88 -9.99
CA VAL A 93 -23.36 7.41 -10.29
C VAL A 93 -22.37 8.58 -10.45
N PRO A 94 -22.64 9.65 -11.23
CA PRO A 94 -21.69 10.76 -11.36
C PRO A 94 -21.33 11.40 -10.02
N GLN A 95 -22.31 11.62 -9.14
CA GLN A 95 -22.09 12.27 -7.84
C GLN A 95 -21.19 11.44 -6.94
N ILE A 96 -21.38 10.11 -6.96
CA ILE A 96 -20.55 9.18 -6.17
C ILE A 96 -19.15 9.04 -6.76
N LEU A 97 -19.01 8.98 -8.09
CA LEU A 97 -17.70 8.98 -8.74
C LEU A 97 -16.91 10.24 -8.41
N LEU A 98 -17.56 11.41 -8.45
CA LEU A 98 -16.94 12.67 -8.07
C LEU A 98 -16.47 12.66 -6.61
N LEU A 99 -17.31 12.19 -5.68
CA LEU A 99 -16.93 12.04 -4.28
C LEU A 99 -15.71 11.11 -4.10
N ILE A 100 -15.64 10.02 -4.86
CA ILE A 100 -14.49 9.10 -4.84
C ILE A 100 -13.23 9.79 -5.37
N ILE A 101 -13.33 10.51 -6.49
CA ILE A 101 -12.21 11.28 -7.07
C ILE A 101 -11.69 12.28 -6.04
N GLU A 102 -12.55 13.07 -5.40
CA GLU A 102 -12.17 14.04 -4.36
C GLU A 102 -11.40 13.36 -3.22
N ARG A 103 -11.94 12.25 -2.69
CA ARG A 103 -11.31 11.53 -1.60
C ARG A 103 -9.98 10.88 -2.00
N LEU A 104 -9.84 10.43 -3.25
CA LEU A 104 -8.59 9.87 -3.77
C LEU A 104 -7.53 10.95 -4.03
N VAL A 105 -7.93 12.14 -4.46
CA VAL A 105 -7.03 13.31 -4.59
C VAL A 105 -6.53 13.73 -3.21
N GLU A 106 -7.41 13.85 -2.22
CA GLU A 106 -7.01 14.15 -0.84
C GLU A 106 -6.09 13.07 -0.25
N PHE A 107 -6.35 11.81 -0.58
CA PHE A 107 -5.52 10.69 -0.16
C PHE A 107 -4.13 10.73 -0.81
N ASP A 108 -4.03 10.99 -2.11
CA ASP A 108 -2.76 11.14 -2.83
C ASP A 108 -1.96 12.32 -2.28
N ALA A 109 -2.61 13.46 -2.04
CA ALA A 109 -1.95 14.63 -1.44
C ALA A 109 -1.34 14.32 -0.06
N LYS A 110 -2.03 13.50 0.77
CA LYS A 110 -1.48 13.04 2.05
C LYS A 110 -0.27 12.12 1.88
N LEU A 111 -0.27 11.25 0.87
CA LEU A 111 0.88 10.40 0.56
C LEU A 111 2.07 11.21 0.07
N VAL A 112 1.85 12.18 -0.83
CA VAL A 112 2.90 13.07 -1.34
C VAL A 112 3.51 13.87 -0.18
N SER A 113 2.69 14.49 0.66
CA SER A 113 3.17 15.21 1.85
C SER A 113 3.96 14.31 2.80
N PHE A 114 3.52 13.06 2.99
CA PHE A 114 4.24 12.09 3.79
C PHE A 114 5.59 11.72 3.17
N HIS A 115 5.65 11.55 1.85
CA HIS A 115 6.88 11.28 1.11
C HIS A 115 7.89 12.41 1.27
N ASP A 116 7.44 13.66 1.11
CA ASP A 116 8.28 14.84 1.27
C ASP A 116 8.84 14.95 2.70
N ASP A 117 8.00 14.71 3.71
CA ASP A 117 8.41 14.66 5.12
C ASP A 117 9.40 13.51 5.38
N LEU A 118 9.26 12.39 4.68
CA LEU A 118 10.15 11.25 4.77
C LEU A 118 11.52 11.60 4.16
N VAL A 119 11.55 12.12 2.94
CA VAL A 119 12.78 12.56 2.26
C VAL A 119 13.51 13.63 3.08
N ALA A 120 12.78 14.60 3.64
CA ALA A 120 13.38 15.67 4.44
C ALA A 120 14.03 15.17 5.75
N LYS A 121 13.59 14.02 6.28
CA LYS A 121 14.12 13.45 7.53
C LYS A 121 15.39 12.62 7.37
N PHE A 122 15.72 12.18 6.16
CA PHE A 122 16.88 11.33 5.92
C PHE A 122 17.89 12.05 5.02
N GLU A 123 19.13 12.18 5.49
CA GLU A 123 20.22 12.80 4.73
C GLU A 123 20.66 11.95 3.52
N GLU A 124 20.42 10.63 3.59
CA GLU A 124 20.72 9.68 2.53
C GLU A 124 19.49 9.38 1.66
N PRO A 125 19.67 9.06 0.36
CA PRO A 125 18.57 8.62 -0.49
C PRO A 125 17.80 7.46 0.13
N LEU A 126 16.47 7.58 0.15
CA LEU A 126 15.58 6.54 0.72
C LEU A 126 15.71 5.18 0.03
N TYR A 127 16.12 5.21 -1.23
CA TYR A 127 16.39 4.07 -2.08
C TYR A 127 17.34 4.52 -3.19
N TYR A 128 18.10 3.57 -3.73
CA TYR A 128 18.87 3.80 -4.94
C TYR A 128 18.04 3.33 -6.12
N GLU A 129 17.73 4.25 -7.04
CA GLU A 129 17.12 3.85 -8.31
C GLU A 129 18.12 3.05 -9.11
N ILE A 130 17.76 1.80 -9.42
CA ILE A 130 18.50 1.00 -10.37
C ILE A 130 18.12 1.54 -11.75
N GLY A 131 19.10 2.08 -12.48
CA GLY A 131 18.89 2.79 -13.74
C GLY A 131 18.23 1.93 -14.85
N PRO A 132 17.70 2.59 -15.91
CA PRO A 132 16.92 1.95 -16.97
C PRO A 132 17.72 1.00 -17.88
N ASP A 133 19.05 1.00 -17.79
CA ASP A 133 19.95 0.17 -18.60
C ASP A 133 20.08 -1.26 -18.07
N LEU A 134 19.48 -1.58 -16.91
CA LEU A 134 19.32 -2.97 -16.52
C LEU A 134 18.08 -3.55 -17.19
N PRO A 135 18.17 -4.77 -17.72
CA PRO A 135 17.03 -5.43 -18.30
C PRO A 135 15.80 -5.43 -17.40
N SER A 136 14.63 -5.49 -18.03
CA SER A 136 13.42 -6.01 -17.39
C SER A 136 13.78 -7.23 -16.53
N VAL A 137 13.08 -7.44 -15.41
CA VAL A 137 13.22 -8.60 -14.50
C VAL A 137 13.26 -9.95 -15.24
N LEU A 138 12.85 -9.96 -16.51
CA LEU A 138 12.93 -11.07 -17.47
C LEU A 138 14.32 -11.40 -18.06
N GLU A 139 15.34 -10.53 -18.06
CA GLU A 139 16.67 -10.91 -18.61
C GLU A 139 17.72 -11.25 -17.52
N ILE A 140 17.37 -11.10 -16.24
CA ILE A 140 18.27 -11.42 -15.11
C ILE A 140 18.45 -12.94 -14.94
N ASP A 141 17.52 -13.76 -15.45
CA ASP A 141 17.65 -15.23 -15.41
C ASP A 141 18.75 -15.76 -16.36
N GLU A 142 19.14 -15.03 -17.40
CA GLU A 142 20.18 -15.48 -18.34
C GLU A 142 21.60 -15.00 -17.99
N LEU A 143 21.76 -13.94 -17.18
CA LEU A 143 23.07 -13.43 -16.74
C LEU A 143 23.57 -14.00 -15.39
N ASN A 144 22.75 -14.77 -14.68
CA ASN A 144 23.09 -15.34 -13.37
C ASN A 144 24.15 -16.47 -13.39
N ASN A 145 24.89 -16.65 -14.48
CA ASN A 145 26.01 -17.59 -14.57
C ASN A 145 27.39 -16.96 -14.33
N GLY A 146 27.52 -15.71 -13.88
CA GLY A 146 28.87 -15.22 -13.59
C GLY A 146 29.07 -13.76 -13.17
N ILE A 147 28.07 -13.08 -12.61
CA ILE A 147 28.32 -11.77 -11.99
C ILE A 147 28.22 -11.95 -10.48
N ASP A 148 29.39 -11.97 -9.84
CA ASP A 148 29.51 -11.84 -8.39
C ASP A 148 28.78 -10.54 -7.99
N ALA A 149 27.62 -10.69 -7.34
CA ALA A 149 26.95 -9.58 -6.68
C ALA A 149 27.96 -8.89 -5.76
N PRO A 150 28.02 -7.54 -5.73
CA PRO A 150 29.03 -6.83 -4.96
C PRO A 150 29.04 -7.33 -3.50
N SER A 151 30.17 -7.92 -3.14
CA SER A 151 30.44 -8.70 -1.94
C SER A 151 30.60 -7.86 -0.66
N SER A 152 29.91 -6.72 -0.59
CA SER A 152 29.93 -5.83 0.59
C SER A 152 28.55 -5.58 1.21
N CYS A 153 27.49 -6.27 0.77
CA CYS A 153 26.18 -6.21 1.43
C CYS A 153 26.12 -7.14 2.67
N ASP A 154 27.05 -6.94 3.60
CA ASP A 154 26.94 -7.47 4.96
C ASP A 154 25.85 -6.68 5.71
N GLY A 155 24.68 -7.30 5.89
CA GLY A 155 23.96 -7.22 7.16
C GLY A 155 23.01 -6.05 7.44
N TYR A 156 22.78 -5.10 6.53
CA TYR A 156 21.79 -4.04 6.76
C TYR A 156 20.94 -3.78 5.50
N LEU A 157 19.64 -4.12 5.54
CA LEU A 157 18.71 -3.35 4.72
C LEU A 157 18.81 -1.90 5.19
N PRO A 158 19.16 -0.92 4.33
CA PRO A 158 19.19 0.47 4.75
C PRO A 158 17.83 0.85 5.32
N HIS A 159 17.85 1.55 6.46
CA HIS A 159 16.70 1.97 7.27
C HIS A 159 15.47 2.51 6.48
N PRO A 160 15.61 3.19 5.33
CA PRO A 160 14.47 3.70 4.56
C PRO A 160 13.65 2.67 3.74
N LEU A 161 14.16 1.46 3.46
CA LEU A 161 13.35 0.41 2.79
C LEU A 161 12.21 -0.15 3.65
N LYS A 162 12.19 0.17 4.95
CA LYS A 162 11.15 -0.31 5.88
C LYS A 162 9.75 0.24 5.56
N PHE A 163 9.67 1.37 4.85
CA PHE A 163 8.43 2.13 4.62
C PHE A 163 8.07 2.24 3.14
N ALA A 164 9.09 2.36 2.28
CA ALA A 164 8.93 2.65 0.86
C ALA A 164 8.05 1.62 0.13
N ASN A 165 8.18 0.31 0.44
CA ASN A 165 7.37 -0.72 -0.21
C ASN A 165 5.86 -0.52 0.03
N LEU A 166 5.49 -0.26 1.28
CA LEU A 166 4.08 -0.08 1.64
C LEU A 166 3.53 1.23 1.10
N GLU A 167 4.33 2.30 1.15
CA GLU A 167 4.01 3.58 0.55
C GLU A 167 3.76 3.45 -0.96
N TRP A 168 4.71 2.90 -1.73
CA TRP A 168 4.57 2.69 -3.17
C TRP A 168 3.37 1.82 -3.53
N ALA A 169 3.13 0.74 -2.77
CA ALA A 169 1.98 -0.12 -3.03
C ALA A 169 0.64 0.61 -2.83
N ILE A 170 0.55 1.44 -1.80
CA ILE A 170 -0.66 2.20 -1.49
C ILE A 170 -0.84 3.36 -2.49
N GLU A 171 0.25 4.01 -2.90
CA GLU A 171 0.24 5.01 -3.98
C GLU A 171 -0.23 4.40 -5.30
N ALA A 172 0.29 3.22 -5.67
CA ALA A 172 -0.14 2.50 -6.87
C ALA A 172 -1.64 2.18 -6.82
N MET A 173 -2.14 1.71 -5.67
CA MET A 173 -3.55 1.40 -5.46
C MET A 173 -4.43 2.64 -5.58
N ALA A 174 -4.04 3.74 -4.93
CA ALA A 174 -4.79 5.00 -4.97
C ALA A 174 -4.83 5.57 -6.37
N PHE A 175 -3.68 5.62 -7.06
CA PHE A 175 -3.60 6.15 -8.40
C PHE A 175 -4.37 5.28 -9.41
N CYS A 176 -4.30 3.95 -9.31
CA CYS A 176 -5.11 3.06 -10.15
C CYS A 176 -6.61 3.29 -9.95
N GLY A 177 -7.07 3.39 -8.70
CA GLY A 177 -8.47 3.71 -8.41
C GLY A 177 -8.88 5.10 -8.91
N LEU A 178 -7.98 6.08 -8.85
CA LEU A 178 -8.23 7.44 -9.33
C LEU A 178 -8.38 7.46 -10.86
N MET A 179 -7.51 6.74 -11.58
CA MET A 179 -7.61 6.54 -13.03
C MET A 179 -8.95 5.91 -13.40
N GLU A 180 -9.35 4.83 -12.72
CA GLU A 180 -10.63 4.15 -12.99
C GLU A 180 -11.83 5.07 -12.77
N ALA A 181 -11.86 5.80 -11.65
CA ALA A 181 -12.93 6.73 -11.33
C ALA A 181 -12.98 7.92 -12.31
N TYR A 182 -11.81 8.47 -12.66
CA TYR A 182 -11.67 9.53 -13.65
C TYR A 182 -12.19 9.09 -15.02
N THR A 183 -11.74 7.93 -15.51
CA THR A 183 -12.19 7.39 -16.81
C THR A 183 -13.69 7.16 -16.82
N ALA A 184 -14.26 6.59 -15.77
CA ALA A 184 -15.70 6.38 -15.65
C ALA A 184 -16.47 7.71 -15.64
N PHE A 185 -16.01 8.71 -14.90
CA PHE A 185 -16.67 10.03 -14.83
C PHE A 185 -16.56 10.80 -16.16
N SER A 186 -15.41 10.71 -16.83
CA SER A 186 -15.19 11.30 -18.16
C SER A 186 -16.11 10.71 -19.22
N GLN A 187 -16.33 9.38 -19.20
CA GLN A 187 -17.27 8.70 -20.10
C GLN A 187 -18.73 9.17 -19.92
N LEU A 188 -19.07 9.71 -18.75
CA LEU A 188 -20.38 10.30 -18.47
C LEU A 188 -20.49 11.78 -18.89
N GLY A 189 -19.47 12.32 -19.59
CA GLY A 189 -19.43 13.71 -20.04
C GLY A 189 -18.98 14.70 -18.96
N GLY A 190 -18.42 14.21 -17.85
CA GLY A 190 -18.03 15.03 -16.69
C GLY A 190 -16.71 15.80 -16.82
N LEU A 191 -16.00 15.70 -17.95
CA LEU A 191 -14.64 16.24 -18.09
C LEU A 191 -14.54 17.74 -17.77
N TYR A 192 -15.45 18.55 -18.32
CA TYR A 192 -15.49 20.00 -18.05
C TYR A 192 -15.66 20.32 -16.56
N PHE A 193 -16.41 19.49 -15.83
CA PHE A 193 -16.59 19.68 -14.40
C PHE A 193 -15.30 19.42 -13.63
N LEU A 194 -14.55 18.37 -14.00
CA LEU A 194 -13.25 18.08 -13.41
C LEU A 194 -12.23 19.19 -13.68
N GLU A 195 -12.16 19.67 -14.92
CA GLU A 195 -11.29 20.79 -15.33
C GLU A 195 -11.63 22.10 -14.59
N SER A 196 -12.89 22.29 -14.19
CA SER A 196 -13.30 23.44 -13.39
C SER A 196 -12.99 23.31 -11.90
N LYS A 197 -12.88 22.08 -11.40
CA LYS A 197 -12.78 21.78 -9.96
C LYS A 197 -11.35 21.52 -9.50
N PHE A 198 -10.55 20.86 -10.33
CA PHE A 198 -9.18 20.48 -10.01
C PHE A 198 -8.20 21.28 -10.86
N ASP A 199 -6.96 21.41 -10.37
CA ASP A 199 -5.92 22.07 -11.14
C ASP A 199 -5.55 21.25 -12.41
N PRO A 200 -5.07 21.91 -13.47
CA PRO A 200 -4.77 21.24 -14.74
C PRO A 200 -3.73 20.13 -14.63
N ASP A 201 -2.76 20.26 -13.71
CA ASP A 201 -1.70 19.26 -13.53
C ASP A 201 -2.26 17.99 -12.90
N THR A 202 -3.12 18.13 -11.89
CA THR A 202 -3.86 17.02 -11.27
C THR A 202 -4.72 16.29 -12.29
N VAL A 203 -5.49 17.01 -13.12
CA VAL A 203 -6.30 16.40 -14.20
C VAL A 203 -5.40 15.69 -15.24
N LYS A 204 -4.27 16.29 -15.61
CA LYS A 204 -3.31 15.69 -16.54
C LYS A 204 -2.68 14.41 -15.96
N GLN A 205 -2.35 14.40 -14.68
CA GLN A 205 -1.85 13.21 -14.01
C GLN A 205 -2.90 12.09 -14.05
N MET A 206 -4.16 12.38 -13.72
CA MET A 206 -5.28 11.42 -13.85
C MET A 206 -5.53 10.92 -15.28
N ALA A 207 -5.08 11.66 -16.30
CA ALA A 207 -5.19 11.22 -17.68
C ALA A 207 -3.99 10.38 -18.15
N SER A 208 -2.82 10.54 -17.53
CA SER A 208 -1.54 9.97 -17.99
C SER A 208 -1.43 8.44 -17.84
N GLY A 209 -2.14 7.82 -16.89
CA GLY A 209 -2.28 6.36 -16.79
C GLY A 209 -1.09 5.54 -16.33
N THR A 210 0.10 6.12 -16.11
CA THR A 210 1.34 5.33 -15.96
C THR A 210 2.04 5.44 -14.61
N ARG A 211 1.66 6.36 -13.71
CA ARG A 211 2.33 6.56 -12.41
C ARG A 211 2.35 5.30 -11.53
N TRP A 212 1.24 4.58 -11.47
CA TRP A 212 1.13 3.34 -10.69
C TRP A 212 2.09 2.24 -11.16
N LEU A 213 2.44 2.19 -12.46
CA LEU A 213 3.35 1.18 -13.01
C LEU A 213 4.77 1.35 -12.46
N MET A 214 5.22 2.60 -12.30
CA MET A 214 6.52 2.87 -11.68
C MET A 214 6.57 2.37 -10.23
N MET A 215 5.51 2.62 -9.46
CA MET A 215 5.41 2.15 -8.08
C MET A 215 5.35 0.62 -8.00
N ALA A 216 4.59 -0.01 -8.89
CA ALA A 216 4.53 -1.46 -9.01
C ALA A 216 5.90 -2.08 -9.28
N ARG A 217 6.69 -1.48 -10.19
CA ARG A 217 8.06 -1.92 -10.49
C ARG A 217 8.99 -1.77 -9.31
N ARG A 218 8.94 -0.65 -8.59
CA ARG A 218 9.76 -0.41 -7.40
C ARG A 218 9.49 -1.46 -6.31
N VAL A 219 8.23 -1.80 -6.07
CA VAL A 219 7.86 -2.88 -5.14
C VAL A 219 8.41 -4.23 -5.61
N CYS A 220 8.23 -4.58 -6.90
CA CYS A 220 8.76 -5.83 -7.44
C CYS A 220 10.29 -5.93 -7.31
N GLN A 221 11.03 -4.88 -7.68
CA GLN A 221 12.48 -4.82 -7.53
C GLN A 221 12.92 -4.96 -6.07
N SER A 222 12.22 -4.29 -5.16
CA SER A 222 12.53 -4.40 -3.73
C SER A 222 12.28 -5.80 -3.19
N VAL A 223 11.19 -6.45 -3.61
CA VAL A 223 10.89 -7.84 -3.26
C VAL A 223 11.98 -8.76 -3.79
N ASP A 224 12.40 -8.59 -5.04
CA ASP A 224 13.45 -9.40 -5.66
C ASP A 224 14.75 -9.30 -4.86
N PHE A 225 15.21 -8.07 -4.58
CA PHE A 225 16.37 -7.79 -3.75
C PHE A 225 16.28 -8.45 -2.36
N CYS A 226 15.13 -8.30 -1.68
CA CYS A 226 14.91 -8.91 -0.37
C CYS A 226 14.89 -10.45 -0.42
N THR A 227 14.49 -11.05 -1.54
CA THR A 227 14.43 -12.50 -1.69
C THR A 227 15.76 -13.14 -2.08
N SER A 228 16.60 -12.37 -2.76
CA SER A 228 17.95 -12.74 -3.22
C SER A 228 19.01 -12.56 -2.13
N THR A 229 18.79 -11.66 -1.17
CA THR A 229 19.65 -11.48 0.01
C THR A 229 19.19 -12.37 1.18
N SER A 230 20.10 -12.73 2.10
CA SER A 230 19.79 -13.49 3.33
C SER A 230 18.90 -12.73 4.32
N ALA A 231 18.48 -11.50 3.98
CA ALA A 231 17.67 -10.60 4.79
C ALA A 231 16.29 -11.15 5.22
N LEU A 232 15.78 -12.18 4.53
CA LEU A 232 14.55 -12.89 4.90
C LEU A 232 14.65 -13.75 6.17
N GLN A 233 15.83 -13.85 6.81
CA GLN A 233 16.00 -14.64 8.03
C GLN A 233 15.23 -14.08 9.25
N THR A 234 14.78 -12.83 9.22
CA THR A 234 13.91 -12.28 10.28
C THR A 234 12.45 -12.41 9.87
N GLY A 235 11.65 -13.18 10.61
CA GLY A 235 10.23 -13.44 10.32
C GLY A 235 9.34 -12.20 10.20
N LEU A 236 9.80 -11.01 10.64
CA LEU A 236 9.14 -9.72 10.43
C LEU A 236 9.36 -9.11 9.03
N GLY A 237 10.46 -9.47 8.35
CA GLY A 237 10.81 -8.95 7.03
C GLY A 237 9.89 -9.44 5.91
N SER A 238 9.34 -10.65 6.05
CA SER A 238 8.45 -11.27 5.07
C SER A 238 7.06 -10.62 5.01
N MET A 239 6.53 -10.11 6.13
CA MET A 239 5.27 -9.36 6.15
C MET A 239 5.41 -8.01 5.44
N ARG A 240 6.54 -7.33 5.64
CA ARG A 240 6.83 -6.01 5.07
C ARG A 240 6.91 -6.00 3.55
N ILE A 241 7.20 -7.14 2.93
CA ILE A 241 7.18 -7.31 1.48
C ILE A 241 5.92 -8.01 0.97
N SER A 242 5.29 -8.88 1.78
CA SER A 242 4.12 -9.66 1.36
C SER A 242 2.87 -8.81 1.16
N ALA A 243 2.57 -7.89 2.09
CA ALA A 243 1.39 -7.04 1.96
C ALA A 243 1.50 -6.08 0.76
N PRO A 244 2.61 -5.33 0.59
CA PRO A 244 2.81 -4.50 -0.61
C PRO A 244 2.73 -5.28 -1.91
N LEU A 245 3.37 -6.46 -1.99
CA LEU A 245 3.31 -7.31 -3.18
C LEU A 245 1.89 -7.77 -3.49
N SER A 246 1.09 -8.08 -2.46
CA SER A 246 -0.30 -8.50 -2.65
C SER A 246 -1.16 -7.37 -3.21
N ILE A 247 -1.00 -6.15 -2.69
CA ILE A 247 -1.66 -4.95 -3.20
C ILE A 247 -1.29 -4.72 -4.67
N ILE A 248 0.01 -4.78 -5.01
CA ILE A 248 0.47 -4.59 -6.39
C ILE A 248 -0.06 -5.66 -7.35
N ILE A 249 -0.12 -6.93 -6.93
CA ILE A 249 -0.72 -8.00 -7.73
C ILE A 249 -2.18 -7.68 -8.05
N ASP A 250 -2.94 -7.18 -7.07
CA ASP A 250 -4.35 -6.85 -7.26
C ASP A 250 -4.52 -5.61 -8.16
N VAL A 251 -3.66 -4.60 -8.02
CA VAL A 251 -3.60 -3.44 -8.93
C VAL A 251 -3.31 -3.87 -10.37
N MET A 252 -2.27 -4.70 -10.59
CA MET A 252 -1.91 -5.21 -11.92
C MET A 252 -3.05 -6.00 -12.58
N LYS A 253 -3.77 -6.82 -11.79
CA LYS A 253 -4.94 -7.56 -12.29
C LYS A 253 -6.08 -6.64 -12.70
N ARG A 254 -6.39 -5.63 -11.88
CA ARG A 254 -7.47 -4.67 -12.16
C ARG A 254 -7.18 -3.81 -13.39
N ALA A 255 -5.92 -3.38 -13.53
CA ALA A 255 -5.45 -2.65 -14.70
C ALA A 255 -5.40 -3.50 -15.99
N GLY A 256 -5.73 -4.79 -15.93
CA GLY A 256 -5.72 -5.69 -17.09
C GLY A 256 -4.32 -6.00 -17.62
N LEU A 257 -3.28 -5.85 -16.78
CA LEU A 257 -1.90 -6.05 -17.18
C LEU A 257 -1.59 -7.55 -17.30
N ALA A 258 -1.71 -8.10 -18.51
CA ALA A 258 -1.27 -9.46 -18.83
C ALA A 258 0.24 -9.49 -19.17
N SER A 259 1.09 -9.01 -18.25
CA SER A 259 2.53 -8.89 -18.47
C SER A 259 3.33 -9.98 -17.73
N GLY A 260 4.58 -10.19 -18.17
CA GLY A 260 5.53 -11.04 -17.45
C GLY A 260 5.80 -10.58 -16.00
N GLU A 261 5.56 -9.30 -15.69
CA GLU A 261 5.69 -8.75 -14.33
C GLU A 261 4.62 -9.31 -13.37
N LEU A 262 3.37 -9.46 -13.82
CA LEU A 262 2.29 -10.08 -13.01
C LEU A 262 2.60 -11.55 -12.73
N GLU A 263 3.04 -12.28 -13.76
CA GLU A 263 3.44 -13.69 -13.62
C GLU A 263 4.64 -13.85 -12.67
N TRP A 264 5.63 -12.97 -12.76
CA TRP A 264 6.74 -12.94 -11.81
C TRP A 264 6.25 -12.66 -10.38
N ALA A 265 5.39 -11.65 -10.19
CA ALA A 265 4.90 -11.26 -8.87
C ALA A 265 4.10 -12.39 -8.20
N LEU A 266 3.26 -13.11 -8.97
CA LEU A 266 2.54 -14.29 -8.50
C LEU A 266 3.49 -15.41 -8.04
N ARG A 267 4.57 -15.66 -8.82
CA ARG A 267 5.62 -16.63 -8.43
C ARG A 267 6.38 -16.20 -7.18
N ALA A 268 6.74 -14.91 -7.08
CA ALA A 268 7.41 -14.36 -5.91
C ALA A 268 6.56 -14.52 -4.64
N ARG A 269 5.26 -14.21 -4.71
CA ARG A 269 4.30 -14.41 -3.61
C ARG A 269 4.24 -15.88 -3.17
N ALA A 270 4.20 -16.82 -4.12
CA ALA A 270 4.21 -18.25 -3.80
C ALA A 270 5.50 -18.71 -3.10
N LYS A 271 6.67 -18.17 -3.49
CA LYS A 271 7.96 -18.44 -2.83
C LYS A 271 7.97 -17.90 -1.38
N ILE A 272 7.48 -16.68 -1.16
CA ILE A 272 7.38 -16.05 0.17
C ILE A 272 6.46 -16.87 1.09
N GLY A 273 5.27 -17.25 0.61
CA GLY A 273 4.31 -18.06 1.38
C GLY A 273 4.85 -19.44 1.78
N LYS A 274 5.59 -20.12 0.90
CA LYS A 274 6.24 -21.40 1.23
C LYS A 274 7.36 -21.26 2.26
N ARG A 275 8.08 -20.14 2.30
CA ARG A 275 9.13 -19.88 3.31
C ARG A 275 8.54 -19.62 4.70
N TRP A 276 7.39 -18.94 4.79
CA TRP A 276 6.64 -18.77 6.04
C TRP A 276 6.26 -20.10 6.70
N LEU A 277 5.71 -21.03 5.91
CA LEU A 277 5.32 -22.35 6.40
C LEU A 277 6.51 -23.14 6.96
N ARG A 278 7.73 -22.91 6.46
CA ARG A 278 8.96 -23.57 6.96
C ARG A 278 9.39 -23.03 8.32
N ILE A 279 9.28 -21.73 8.58
CA ILE A 279 9.62 -21.11 9.87
C ILE A 279 8.67 -21.60 10.98
N LEU A 280 7.41 -21.88 10.64
CA LEU A 280 6.43 -22.43 11.59
C LEU A 280 6.57 -23.94 11.82
N SER A 281 7.43 -24.62 11.05
CA SER A 281 7.65 -26.08 11.13
C SER A 281 8.96 -26.49 11.82
N THR A 282 9.71 -25.52 12.34
CA THR A 282 10.92 -25.69 13.16
C THR A 282 10.64 -25.30 14.59
#